data_AF-A0A938Z154-F1
#
_entry.id   AF-A0A938Z154-F1
#
_cell.length_a   1.000
_cell.length_b   1.000
_cell.length_c   1.000
_cell.angle_alpha   90.00
_cell.angle_beta   90.00
_cell.angle_gamma   90.00
#
_symmetry.space_group_name_H-M   'P 1'
#
loop_
_entity.id
_entity.type
_entity.pdbx_description
1 polymer ?
#
loop_
_entity_poly.entity_id
_entity_poly.type
_entity_poly.pdbx_seq_one_letter_code
_entity_poly.pdbx_strand_id
1 'polypeptide(L)'
;MTLFIWGNSLVPGTGSSHLSLSVVSMARSWLSGMGLPSAWLTNLLVRKMAHFSEYALLSILVHSAFSTGPKLSMRRFAMVCVVPVMVACVDETIQRFVPGRCGTPVDVLIDCCGAAFGFLVCHVMGRALRRRKIGHE
;
A
#
# COMPACT_ATOMS: atom_id res chain seq x y z
N MET A 1 -11.27 2.45 -2.44
CA MET A 1 -9.95 2.13 -1.85
C MET A 1 -9.95 2.26 -0.34
N THR A 2 -10.24 3.43 0.23
CA THR A 2 -10.31 3.61 1.70
C THR A 2 -11.28 2.67 2.40
N LEU A 3 -12.50 2.51 1.84
CA LEU A 3 -13.48 1.53 2.35
C LEU A 3 -12.98 0.08 2.30
N PHE A 4 -12.15 -0.25 1.31
CA PHE A 4 -11.56 -1.59 1.19
C PHE A 4 -10.51 -1.83 2.27
N ILE A 5 -9.62 -0.85 2.50
CA ILE A 5 -8.62 -0.86 3.57
C ILE A 5 -9.31 -1.05 4.93
N TRP A 6 -10.31 -0.21 5.24
CA TRP A 6 -11.03 -0.31 6.50
C TRP A 6 -11.85 -1.59 6.62
N GLY A 7 -12.42 -2.09 5.52
CA GLY A 7 -13.08 -3.40 5.47
C GLY A 7 -12.13 -4.53 5.87
N ASN A 8 -10.90 -4.54 5.36
CA ASN A 8 -9.87 -5.51 5.73
C ASN A 8 -9.44 -5.35 7.21
N SER A 9 -9.44 -4.14 7.74
CA SER A 9 -9.09 -3.88 9.14
C SER A 9 -10.18 -4.28 10.13
N LEU A 10 -11.44 -4.31 9.71
CA LEU A 10 -12.55 -4.86 10.51
C LEU A 10 -12.50 -6.39 10.63
N VAL A 11 -11.70 -7.09 9.80
CA VAL A 11 -11.55 -8.54 9.88
C VAL A 11 -10.74 -8.94 11.13
N PRO A 12 -11.30 -9.81 12.02
CA PRO A 12 -10.60 -10.32 13.20
C PRO A 12 -9.23 -10.91 12.88
N GLY A 13 -8.31 -10.86 13.85
CA GLY A 13 -6.93 -11.29 13.65
C GLY A 13 -6.78 -12.74 13.17
N THR A 14 -7.66 -13.63 13.64
CA THR A 14 -7.71 -15.04 13.21
C THR A 14 -8.13 -15.18 11.74
N GLY A 15 -9.19 -14.47 11.33
CA GLY A 15 -9.67 -14.45 9.95
C GLY A 15 -8.66 -13.83 8.98
N SER A 16 -8.08 -12.69 9.38
CA SER A 16 -7.02 -12.03 8.59
C SER A 16 -5.80 -12.94 8.42
N SER A 17 -5.39 -13.63 9.49
CA SER A 17 -4.26 -14.55 9.43
C SER A 17 -4.53 -15.75 8.53
N HIS A 18 -5.75 -16.28 8.50
CA HIS A 18 -6.12 -17.37 7.61
C HIS A 18 -6.03 -16.95 6.13
N LEU A 19 -6.55 -15.77 5.79
CA LEU A 19 -6.45 -15.23 4.43
C LEU A 19 -5.00 -15.07 3.99
N SER A 20 -4.16 -14.48 4.83
CA SER A 20 -2.75 -14.27 4.50
C SER A 20 -1.96 -15.59 4.45
N LEU A 21 -2.32 -16.60 5.27
CA LEU A 21 -1.70 -17.93 5.20
C LEU A 21 -2.01 -18.64 3.88
N SER A 22 -3.21 -18.49 3.32
CA SER A 22 -3.53 -18.99 1.98
C SER A 22 -2.68 -18.33 0.89
N VAL A 23 -2.41 -17.03 1.03
CA VAL A 23 -1.51 -16.31 0.11
C VAL A 23 -0.07 -16.81 0.27
N VAL A 24 0.39 -17.00 1.51
CA VAL A 24 1.72 -17.55 1.80
C VAL A 24 1.87 -18.95 1.21
N SER A 25 0.89 -19.84 1.40
CA SER A 25 0.98 -21.21 0.91
C SER A 25 1.02 -21.25 -0.62
N MET A 26 0.16 -20.48 -1.29
CA MET A 26 0.19 -20.35 -2.75
C MET A 26 1.55 -19.84 -3.25
N ALA A 27 2.07 -18.77 -2.66
CA ALA A 27 3.34 -18.18 -3.06
C ALA A 27 4.54 -19.12 -2.78
N ARG A 28 4.52 -19.84 -1.65
CA ARG A 28 5.55 -20.84 -1.33
C ARG A 28 5.53 -22.01 -2.32
N SER A 29 4.36 -22.50 -2.70
CA SER A 29 4.21 -23.57 -3.70
C SER A 29 4.74 -23.15 -5.07
N TRP A 30 4.49 -21.91 -5.47
CA TRP A 30 5.02 -21.36 -6.71
C TRP A 30 6.55 -21.23 -6.67
N LEU A 31 7.10 -20.68 -5.57
CA LEU A 31 8.55 -20.56 -5.37
C LEU A 31 9.25 -21.92 -5.36
N SER A 32 8.67 -22.93 -4.70
CA SER A 32 9.22 -24.28 -4.69
C SER A 32 9.20 -24.92 -6.07
N GLY A 33 8.17 -24.64 -6.87
CA GLY A 33 8.11 -25.07 -8.28
C GLY A 33 9.23 -24.49 -9.15
N MET A 34 9.77 -23.33 -8.76
CA MET A 34 10.93 -22.70 -9.39
C MET A 34 12.28 -23.10 -8.77
N GLY A 35 12.29 -23.97 -7.75
CA GLY A 35 13.49 -24.35 -7.02
C GLY A 35 14.05 -23.25 -6.12
N LEU A 36 13.27 -22.21 -5.80
CA LEU A 36 13.71 -21.09 -4.97
C LEU A 36 13.44 -21.34 -3.48
N PRO A 37 14.33 -20.88 -2.56
CA PRO A 37 14.09 -20.97 -1.13
C PRO A 37 12.88 -20.09 -0.73
N SER A 38 11.98 -20.63 0.09
CA SER A 38 10.71 -19.97 0.45
C SER A 38 10.50 -19.78 1.96
N ALA A 39 11.47 -20.17 2.78
CA ALA A 39 11.42 -20.08 4.25
C ALA A 39 11.27 -18.63 4.76
N TRP A 40 11.85 -17.66 4.05
CA TRP A 40 11.78 -16.24 4.38
C TRP A 40 10.38 -15.64 4.20
N LEU A 41 9.51 -16.28 3.40
CA LEU A 41 8.17 -15.79 3.11
C LEU A 41 7.25 -16.11 4.29
N THR A 42 7.17 -15.21 5.27
CA THR A 42 6.35 -15.38 6.46
C THR A 42 4.98 -14.71 6.31
N ASN A 43 4.01 -15.15 7.13
CA ASN A 43 2.68 -14.54 7.20
C ASN A 43 2.76 -13.05 7.55
N LEU A 44 3.66 -12.68 8.46
CA LEU A 44 3.88 -11.29 8.83
C LEU A 44 4.36 -10.47 7.63
N LEU A 45 5.34 -10.97 6.88
CA LEU A 45 5.88 -10.29 5.71
C LEU A 45 4.81 -10.06 4.64
N VAL A 46 4.03 -11.10 4.31
CA VAL A 46 2.93 -10.98 3.34
C VAL A 46 1.91 -9.94 3.78
N ARG A 47 1.54 -9.91 5.07
CA ARG A 47 0.63 -8.89 5.60
C ARG A 47 1.22 -7.49 5.48
N LYS A 48 2.48 -7.27 5.90
CA LYS A 48 3.13 -5.94 5.76
C LYS A 48 3.21 -5.49 4.31
N MET A 49 3.50 -6.40 3.39
CA MET A 49 3.55 -6.10 1.96
C MET A 49 2.17 -5.80 1.37
N ALA A 50 1.12 -6.46 1.85
CA ALA A 50 -0.25 -6.17 1.43
C ALA A 50 -0.65 -4.75 1.85
N HIS A 51 -0.48 -4.41 3.13
CA HIS A 51 -0.73 -3.06 3.64
C HIS A 51 0.10 -2.01 2.88
N PHE A 52 1.43 -2.19 2.77
CA PHE A 52 2.29 -1.32 1.97
C PHE A 52 1.75 -1.09 0.54
N SER A 53 1.28 -2.16 -0.12
CA SER A 53 0.75 -2.09 -1.49
C SER A 53 -0.60 -1.37 -1.56
N GLU A 54 -1.47 -1.56 -0.57
CA GLU A 54 -2.75 -0.85 -0.46
C GLU A 54 -2.52 0.66 -0.34
N TYR A 55 -1.57 1.09 0.49
CA TYR A 55 -1.26 2.52 0.65
C TYR A 55 -0.49 3.10 -0.54
N ALA A 56 0.35 2.31 -1.21
CA ALA A 56 0.95 2.70 -2.48
C ALA A 56 -0.13 2.97 -3.54
N LEU A 57 -1.09 2.06 -3.68
CA LEU A 57 -2.21 2.23 -4.61
C LEU A 57 -3.10 3.41 -4.23
N LEU A 58 -3.40 3.59 -2.94
CA LEU A 58 -4.16 4.74 -2.45
C LEU A 58 -3.47 6.06 -2.84
N SER A 59 -2.16 6.16 -2.63
CA SER A 59 -1.36 7.33 -3.00
C SER A 59 -1.37 7.60 -4.51
N ILE A 60 -1.25 6.56 -5.35
CA ILE A 60 -1.37 6.65 -6.80
C ILE A 60 -2.74 7.22 -7.22
N LEU A 61 -3.82 6.73 -6.58
CA LEU A 61 -5.18 7.17 -6.87
C LEU A 61 -5.42 8.63 -6.43
N VAL A 62 -4.97 9.01 -5.23
CA VAL A 62 -5.03 10.40 -4.75
C VAL A 62 -4.21 11.32 -5.67
N HIS A 63 -2.99 10.91 -6.02
CA HIS A 63 -2.14 11.65 -6.93
C HIS A 63 -2.81 11.85 -8.29
N SER A 64 -3.51 10.84 -8.81
CA SER A 64 -4.22 10.91 -10.08
C SER A 64 -5.49 11.77 -10.01
N ALA A 65 -6.27 11.64 -8.93
CA ALA A 65 -7.51 12.39 -8.73
C ALA A 65 -7.29 13.91 -8.64
N PHE A 66 -6.18 14.34 -8.04
CA PHE A 66 -5.79 15.76 -7.94
C PHE A 66 -4.85 16.22 -9.06
N SER A 67 -4.73 15.44 -10.14
CA SER A 67 -3.91 15.80 -11.29
C SER A 67 -4.59 16.85 -12.17
N THR A 68 -4.38 18.13 -11.87
CA THR A 68 -4.93 19.25 -12.68
C THR A 68 -4.01 19.69 -13.83
N GLY A 69 -2.90 18.99 -14.05
CA GLY A 69 -1.93 19.32 -15.09
C GLY A 69 -0.60 18.57 -14.95
N PRO A 70 0.37 18.85 -15.83
CA PRO A 70 1.66 18.16 -15.83
C PRO A 70 2.55 18.55 -14.65
N LYS A 71 2.36 19.74 -14.08
CA LYS A 71 3.14 20.21 -12.94
C LYS A 71 2.53 19.68 -11.63
N LEU A 72 3.40 19.31 -10.69
CA LEU A 72 2.99 18.97 -9.33
C LEU A 72 2.61 20.27 -8.61
N SER A 73 1.32 20.46 -8.34
CA SER A 73 0.84 21.59 -7.55
C SER A 73 1.04 21.33 -6.05
N MET A 74 1.19 22.40 -5.26
CA MET A 74 1.28 22.29 -3.79
C MET A 74 0.06 21.57 -3.21
N ARG A 75 -1.15 21.88 -3.71
CA ARG A 75 -2.39 21.21 -3.30
C ARG A 75 -2.32 19.70 -3.54
N ARG A 76 -1.86 19.27 -4.71
CA ARG A 76 -1.73 17.84 -5.05
C ARG A 76 -0.72 17.15 -4.15
N PHE A 77 0.44 17.77 -3.91
CA PHE A 77 1.45 17.23 -3.00
C PHE A 77 0.90 17.10 -1.58
N ALA A 78 0.25 18.15 -1.05
CA ALA A 78 -0.37 18.13 0.27
C ALA A 78 -1.41 17.01 0.40
N MET A 79 -2.29 16.83 -0.59
CA MET A 79 -3.30 15.75 -0.56
C MET A 79 -2.67 14.36 -0.54
N VAL A 80 -1.59 14.14 -1.31
CA VAL A 80 -0.87 12.87 -1.34
C VAL A 80 -0.15 12.57 -0.03
N CYS A 81 0.26 13.58 0.73
CA CYS A 81 0.82 13.39 2.07
C CYS A 81 -0.26 13.19 3.14
N VAL A 82 -1.27 14.06 3.17
CA VAL A 82 -2.24 14.09 4.26
C VAL A 82 -3.23 12.93 4.20
N VAL A 83 -3.75 12.60 3.01
CA VAL A 83 -4.80 11.58 2.90
C VAL A 83 -4.32 10.20 3.35
N PRO A 84 -3.18 9.65 2.87
CA PRO A 84 -2.73 8.33 3.29
C PRO A 84 -2.39 8.26 4.78
N VAL A 85 -1.78 9.33 5.34
CA VAL A 85 -1.47 9.39 6.79
C VAL A 85 -2.76 9.36 7.62
N MET A 86 -3.77 10.14 7.26
CA MET A 86 -5.06 10.13 7.95
C MET A 86 -5.76 8.77 7.84
N VAL A 87 -5.71 8.15 6.66
CA VAL A 87 -6.29 6.81 6.44
C VAL A 87 -5.56 5.77 7.29
N ALA A 88 -4.23 5.82 7.39
CA ALA A 88 -3.42 4.92 8.23
C ALA A 88 -3.70 5.10 9.72
N CYS A 89 -3.82 6.33 10.19
CA CYS A 89 -4.21 6.59 11.58
C CYS A 89 -5.59 6.04 11.91
N VAL A 90 -6.57 6.22 11.02
CA VAL A 90 -7.93 5.66 11.19
C VAL A 90 -7.89 4.13 11.14
N ASP A 91 -7.12 3.56 10.22
CA ASP A 91 -6.98 2.11 10.06
C ASP A 91 -6.47 1.44 11.33
N GLU A 92 -5.39 1.95 11.88
CA GLU A 92 -4.80 1.48 13.13
C GLU A 92 -5.71 1.72 14.34
N THR A 93 -6.50 2.80 14.30
CA THR A 93 -7.53 3.04 15.32
C THR A 93 -8.62 1.98 15.25
N ILE A 94 -9.11 1.63 14.06
CA ILE A 94 -10.09 0.54 13.87
C ILE A 94 -9.53 -0.78 14.39
N GLN A 95 -8.29 -1.11 14.02
CA GLN A 95 -7.64 -2.36 14.42
C GLN A 95 -7.52 -2.51 15.95
N ARG A 96 -7.36 -1.43 16.71
CA ARG A 96 -7.35 -1.47 18.19
C ARG A 96 -8.66 -1.97 18.80
N PHE A 97 -9.78 -1.81 18.11
CA PHE A 97 -11.09 -2.28 18.56
C PHE A 97 -11.44 -3.69 18.05
N VAL A 98 -10.55 -4.32 17.26
CA VAL A 98 -10.78 -5.62 16.64
C VAL A 98 -9.99 -6.70 17.38
N PRO A 99 -10.63 -7.79 17.83
CA PRO A 99 -9.95 -8.84 18.60
C PRO A 99 -8.88 -9.56 17.77
N GLY A 100 -7.72 -9.80 18.40
CA GLY A 100 -6.57 -10.47 17.77
C GLY A 100 -5.77 -9.57 16.82
N ARG A 101 -6.05 -8.27 16.78
CA ARG A 101 -5.24 -7.26 16.10
C ARG A 101 -4.52 -6.40 17.15
N CYS A 102 -3.27 -6.05 16.86
CA CYS A 102 -2.51 -5.10 17.66
C CYS A 102 -2.07 -3.99 16.73
N GLY A 103 -2.70 -2.82 16.86
CA GLY A 103 -2.30 -1.67 16.07
C GLY A 103 -1.06 -1.00 16.67
N THR A 104 -0.03 -0.77 15.86
CA THR A 104 1.23 -0.17 16.31
C THR A 104 1.61 1.07 15.49
N PRO A 105 2.31 2.05 16.08
CA PRO A 105 2.82 3.19 15.31
C PRO A 105 3.75 2.78 14.16
N VAL A 106 4.41 1.63 14.27
CA VAL A 106 5.25 1.07 13.21
C VAL A 106 4.41 0.70 11.98
N ASP A 107 3.16 0.29 12.16
CA ASP A 107 2.26 -0.08 11.08
C ASP A 107 1.87 1.16 10.26
N VAL A 108 1.55 2.26 10.95
CA VAL A 108 1.35 3.57 10.32
C VAL A 108 2.57 3.99 9.49
N LEU A 109 3.79 3.77 10.00
CA LEU A 109 5.02 4.11 9.27
C LEU A 109 5.19 3.27 8.01
N ILE A 110 4.91 1.95 8.08
CA ILE A 110 4.98 1.07 6.91
C ILE A 110 3.98 1.51 5.83
N ASP A 111 2.76 1.86 6.24
CA ASP A 111 1.71 2.36 5.36
C ASP A 111 2.12 3.69 4.71
N CYS A 112 2.73 4.59 5.48
CA CYS A 112 3.28 5.84 4.97
C CYS A 112 4.44 5.61 3.99
N CYS A 113 5.31 4.63 4.22
CA CYS A 113 6.34 4.22 3.27
C CYS A 113 5.72 3.71 1.95
N GLY A 114 4.64 2.92 2.04
CA GLY A 114 3.87 2.50 0.88
C GLY A 114 3.33 3.68 0.08
N ALA A 115 2.68 4.62 0.76
CA ALA A 115 2.16 5.84 0.15
C ALA A 115 3.26 6.68 -0.52
N ALA A 116 4.41 6.85 0.14
CA ALA A 116 5.56 7.56 -0.42
C ALA A 116 6.11 6.87 -1.68
N PHE A 117 6.18 5.54 -1.67
CA PHE A 117 6.58 4.75 -2.82
C PHE A 117 5.61 4.94 -4.00
N GLY A 118 4.30 4.82 -3.76
CA GLY A 118 3.28 5.05 -4.80
C GLY A 118 3.36 6.44 -5.44
N PHE A 119 3.59 7.47 -4.63
CA PHE A 119 3.80 8.83 -5.11
C PHE A 119 5.05 8.93 -6.00
N LEU A 120 6.18 8.37 -5.55
CA LEU A 120 7.44 8.40 -6.29
C LEU A 120 7.29 7.72 -7.66
N VAL A 121 6.65 6.55 -7.70
CA VAL A 121 6.35 5.81 -8.93
C VAL A 121 5.57 6.68 -9.91
N CYS A 122 4.46 7.29 -9.48
CA CYS A 122 3.68 8.19 -10.32
C CYS A 122 4.49 9.40 -10.82
N HIS A 123 5.28 10.01 -9.94
CA HIS A 123 6.06 11.19 -10.28
C HIS A 123 7.16 10.90 -11.30
N VAL A 124 7.87 9.78 -11.14
CA VAL A 124 8.92 9.32 -12.06
C VAL A 124 8.31 8.91 -13.40
N MET A 125 7.25 8.09 -13.41
CA MET A 125 6.57 7.68 -14.64
C MET A 125 6.00 8.89 -15.38
N GLY A 126 5.33 9.81 -14.69
CA GLY A 126 4.82 11.04 -15.29
C GLY A 126 5.93 11.90 -15.91
N ARG A 127 7.12 11.97 -15.30
CA ARG A 127 8.29 12.63 -15.88
C ARG A 127 8.83 11.88 -17.10
N ALA A 128 8.96 10.56 -17.05
CA ALA A 128 9.47 9.75 -18.16
C ALA A 128 8.56 9.85 -19.40
N LEU A 129 7.24 9.76 -19.22
CA LEU A 129 6.26 9.88 -20.31
C LEU A 129 6.28 11.28 -20.95
N ARG A 130 6.47 12.34 -20.15
CA ARG A 130 6.63 13.71 -20.67
C ARG A 130 7.90 13.88 -21.49
N ARG A 131 9.04 13.31 -21.03
CA ARG A 131 10.30 13.34 -21.78
C ARG A 131 10.17 12.65 -23.15
N ARG A 132 9.40 11.56 -23.23
CA ARG A 132 9.15 10.85 -24.51
C ARG A 132 8.32 11.68 -25.49
N LYS A 133 7.32 12.43 -25.02
CA LYS A 133 6.51 13.30 -25.91
C LYS A 133 7.34 14.43 -26.54
N ILE A 134 8.22 15.07 -25.77
CA ILE A 134 9.05 16.19 -26.26
C ILE A 134 10.11 15.73 -27.27
N GLY A 135 10.55 14.47 -27.23
CA GLY A 135 11.53 13.94 -28.19
C GLY A 135 10.95 13.40 -29.50
N HIS A 136 9.62 13.40 -29.64
CA HIS A 136 8.90 12.96 -30.84
C HIS A 136 8.20 14.11 -31.58
N GLU A 137 8.28 15.34 -31.05
CA GLU A 137 7.84 16.60 -31.70
C GLU A 137 9.08 17.35 -32.21
#